data_AF-A0A3C0VPD7-F1
#
_entry.id   AF-A0A3C0VPD7-F1
#
_cell.length_a   1.000
_cell.length_b   1.000
_cell.length_c   1.000
_cell.angle_alpha   90.00
_cell.angle_beta   90.00
_cell.angle_gamma   90.00
#
_symmetry.space_group_name_H-M   'P 1'
#
loop_
_entity.id
_entity.type
_entity.pdbx_description
1 polymer ?
#
loop_
_entity_poly.entity_id
_entity_poly.type
_entity_poly.pdbx_seq_one_letter_code
_entity_poly.pdbx_strand_id
1 'polypeptide(L)'
;MKNKNALLFSQGQFDKRDENNVHDLADKGCVPRPFLKWVGGKRALIPQLQKLLPNSIENYLEPFLGGGAMFFYLQNNGLFENAQLSDVNSELIQTWRTVKENPHELLKSLRRHKALHCKEYFYHMRDEYTPRSDIGTAARMIYLNKTCFNGLYRVNSRNKFNVPVGRYADPVVADKTNIMACHRALQKIELENQRFSEMPSVEADFIYIDPPYDATFTNYLAGGFHKNSQEELRDVANEWAAQGSRVMISNSDTALIRKLYSGPKWHINEVKAARMINSDPKGRKAVVELVIRNYD
;
A
#
# COMPACT_ATOMS: atom_id res chain seq x y z
N MET A 1 -25.11 15.95 -34.45
CA MET A 1 -25.21 16.75 -33.22
C MET A 1 -24.06 16.37 -32.29
N LYS A 2 -23.00 17.19 -32.28
CA LYS A 2 -21.81 16.98 -31.43
C LYS A 2 -22.11 17.51 -30.03
N ASN A 3 -21.84 16.67 -29.02
CA ASN A 3 -22.19 16.90 -27.62
C ASN A 3 -21.33 18.04 -27.04
N LYS A 4 -21.95 19.14 -26.62
CA LYS A 4 -21.32 20.42 -26.22
C LYS A 4 -20.67 20.41 -24.83
N ASN A 5 -20.60 19.27 -24.14
CA ASN A 5 -20.11 19.19 -22.75
C ASN A 5 -18.61 18.88 -22.60
N ALA A 6 -17.83 18.80 -23.69
CA ALA A 6 -16.40 18.47 -23.64
C ALA A 6 -15.45 19.69 -23.57
N LEU A 7 -15.98 20.93 -23.50
CA LEU A 7 -15.19 22.16 -23.67
C LEU A 7 -15.09 23.07 -22.44
N LEU A 8 -15.55 22.64 -21.26
CA LEU A 8 -15.62 23.49 -20.06
C LEU A 8 -14.53 23.24 -18.99
N PHE A 9 -13.52 22.41 -19.26
CA PHE A 9 -12.45 22.14 -18.28
C PHE A 9 -11.12 22.87 -18.54
N SER A 10 -11.09 23.81 -19.50
CA SER A 10 -9.91 24.66 -19.72
C SER A 10 -10.24 26.10 -19.33
N GLN A 11 -9.37 26.67 -18.50
CA GLN A 11 -9.38 28.05 -17.98
C GLN A 11 -10.26 28.32 -16.75
N GLY A 12 -9.65 28.12 -15.57
CA GLY A 12 -10.02 28.81 -14.34
C GLY A 12 -8.77 29.51 -13.79
N GLN A 13 -8.72 30.83 -13.91
CA GLN A 13 -7.74 31.67 -13.22
C GLN A 13 -7.94 31.52 -11.71
N PHE A 14 -6.92 31.07 -10.99
CA PHE A 14 -6.91 31.07 -9.53
C PHE A 14 -6.23 32.36 -9.04
N ASP A 15 -6.99 33.12 -8.26
CA ASP A 15 -6.59 34.34 -7.59
C ASP A 15 -5.37 34.08 -6.70
N LYS A 16 -4.35 34.94 -6.84
CA LYS A 16 -3.14 34.93 -6.02
C LYS A 16 -3.39 35.86 -4.85
N ARG A 17 -3.69 35.31 -3.68
CA ARG A 17 -3.45 35.98 -2.39
C ARG A 17 -3.44 34.96 -1.24
N ASP A 18 -2.58 35.26 -0.28
CA ASP A 18 -2.31 34.59 0.99
C ASP A 18 -1.35 33.38 0.95
N GLU A 19 -0.12 33.68 0.55
CA GLU A 19 1.09 32.96 0.98
C GLU A 19 1.69 33.64 2.22
N ASN A 20 2.19 32.78 3.11
CA ASN A 20 3.24 33.01 4.12
C ASN A 20 2.81 33.29 5.57
N ASN A 21 3.30 32.39 6.44
CA ASN A 21 3.42 32.52 7.89
C ASN A 21 2.12 32.66 8.67
N VAL A 22 1.45 31.54 8.97
CA VAL A 22 1.09 31.06 10.32
C VAL A 22 0.45 29.68 10.08
N HIS A 23 1.06 28.55 10.48
CA HIS A 23 0.38 27.26 10.80
C HIS A 23 1.31 26.03 10.91
N ASP A 24 2.64 26.19 10.90
CA ASP A 24 3.54 25.03 11.01
C ASP A 24 3.77 24.52 12.45
N LEU A 25 3.15 25.17 13.44
CA LEU A 25 3.30 24.82 14.86
C LEU A 25 2.24 23.84 15.40
N ALA A 26 1.24 23.45 14.60
CA ALA A 26 0.14 22.57 15.04
C ALA A 26 0.30 21.08 14.66
N ASP A 27 1.31 20.72 13.87
CA ASP A 27 1.41 19.37 13.26
C ASP A 27 2.36 18.40 14.01
N LYS A 28 2.99 18.83 15.11
CA LYS A 28 4.00 18.05 15.87
C LYS A 28 3.45 16.86 16.69
N GLY A 29 2.20 16.43 16.47
CA GLY A 29 1.57 15.34 17.23
C GLY A 29 0.81 14.30 16.41
N CYS A 30 0.79 14.38 15.08
CA CYS A 30 0.05 13.39 14.28
C CYS A 30 0.92 12.18 13.95
N VAL A 31 0.42 11.00 14.34
CA VAL A 31 0.99 9.69 14.04
C VAL A 31 0.69 9.32 12.58
N PRO A 32 1.71 9.11 11.72
CA PRO A 32 1.50 8.74 10.33
C PRO A 32 0.80 7.38 10.22
N ARG A 33 -0.08 7.26 9.23
CA ARG A 33 -0.84 6.04 8.96
C ARG A 33 -1.00 5.84 7.46
N PRO A 34 -1.26 4.59 7.00
CA PRO A 34 -1.55 4.30 5.60
C PRO A 34 -2.50 5.31 4.95
N PHE A 35 -1.99 6.09 3.98
CA PHE A 35 -2.76 7.09 3.26
C PHE A 35 -3.55 6.49 2.10
N LEU A 36 -3.20 5.28 1.65
CA LEU A 36 -3.99 4.46 0.73
C LEU A 36 -4.61 3.28 1.47
N LYS A 37 -5.86 2.96 1.15
CA LYS A 37 -6.44 1.67 1.54
C LYS A 37 -6.12 0.64 0.45
N TRP A 38 -5.29 -0.33 0.82
CA TRP A 38 -4.72 -1.32 -0.08
C TRP A 38 -5.39 -2.68 0.09
N VAL A 39 -5.50 -3.45 -0.99
CA VAL A 39 -5.97 -4.84 -0.92
C VAL A 39 -4.95 -5.66 -0.12
N GLY A 40 -5.41 -6.48 0.83
CA GLY A 40 -4.53 -7.26 1.70
C GLY A 40 -3.90 -6.47 2.87
N GLY A 41 -4.23 -5.18 3.03
CA GLY A 41 -3.61 -4.33 4.04
C GLY A 41 -3.68 -4.89 5.47
N LYS A 42 -2.51 -5.00 6.11
CA LYS A 42 -2.31 -5.73 7.37
C LYS A 42 -2.69 -5.01 8.65
N ARG A 43 -3.29 -3.82 8.57
CA ARG A 43 -3.67 -3.00 9.73
C ARG A 43 -4.48 -3.78 10.78
N ALA A 44 -5.41 -4.62 10.35
CA ALA A 44 -6.25 -5.41 11.26
C ALA A 44 -5.50 -6.60 11.89
N LEU A 45 -4.40 -7.04 11.28
CA LEU A 45 -3.56 -8.15 11.75
C LEU A 45 -2.38 -7.69 12.61
N ILE A 46 -2.00 -6.41 12.57
CA ILE A 46 -0.92 -5.85 13.41
C ILE A 46 -0.99 -6.30 14.88
N PRO A 47 -2.14 -6.34 15.57
CA PRO A 47 -2.18 -6.79 16.96
C PRO A 47 -1.71 -8.23 17.20
N GLN A 48 -1.81 -9.09 16.18
CA GLN A 48 -1.30 -10.46 16.19
C GLN A 48 0.14 -10.51 15.67
N LEU A 49 0.44 -9.81 14.57
CA LEU A 49 1.78 -9.79 13.96
C LEU A 49 2.86 -9.19 14.87
N GLN A 50 2.53 -8.15 15.64
CA GLN A 50 3.49 -7.50 16.53
C GLN A 50 4.11 -8.45 17.57
N LYS A 51 3.38 -9.52 17.94
CA LYS A 51 3.82 -10.53 18.93
C LYS A 51 4.82 -11.51 18.34
N LEU A 52 4.99 -11.48 17.03
CA LEU A 52 5.85 -12.39 16.25
C LEU A 52 7.02 -11.65 15.62
N LEU A 53 7.16 -10.34 15.88
CA LEU A 53 8.32 -9.55 15.45
C LEU A 53 9.57 -9.98 16.24
N PRO A 54 10.77 -9.82 15.64
CA PRO A 54 12.01 -10.05 16.38
C PRO A 54 12.22 -8.99 17.45
N ASN A 55 13.05 -9.31 18.46
CA ASN A 55 13.29 -8.44 19.61
C ASN A 55 13.96 -7.10 19.27
N SER A 56 14.71 -7.06 18.16
CA SER A 56 15.38 -5.85 17.66
C SER A 56 15.33 -5.85 16.13
N ILE A 57 15.25 -4.66 15.56
CA ILE A 57 15.37 -4.42 14.12
C ILE A 57 16.22 -3.16 13.96
N GLU A 58 17.28 -3.23 13.18
CA GLU A 58 18.12 -2.09 12.82
C GLU A 58 17.82 -1.65 11.39
N ASN A 59 17.81 -2.62 10.46
CA ASN A 59 17.67 -2.42 9.02
C ASN A 59 16.46 -3.20 8.50
N TYR A 60 15.37 -2.47 8.28
CA TYR A 60 14.10 -3.03 7.85
C TYR A 60 13.94 -3.07 6.33
N LEU A 61 13.51 -4.21 5.79
CA LEU A 61 13.16 -4.39 4.38
C LEU A 61 11.70 -4.83 4.20
N GLU A 62 10.95 -4.11 3.36
CA GLU A 62 9.58 -4.47 2.95
C GLU A 62 9.46 -4.52 1.41
N PRO A 63 9.66 -5.69 0.77
CA PRO A 63 9.67 -5.81 -0.70
C PRO A 63 8.26 -5.81 -1.34
N PHE A 64 7.21 -5.81 -0.53
CA PHE A 64 5.81 -5.75 -0.95
C PHE A 64 5.07 -4.67 -0.15
N LEU A 65 5.48 -3.41 -0.32
CA LEU A 65 5.02 -2.28 0.49
C LEU A 65 3.50 -2.13 0.52
N GLY A 66 2.84 -2.15 -0.63
CA GLY A 66 1.40 -1.89 -0.73
C GLY A 66 0.96 -0.63 0.03
N GLY A 67 0.14 -0.82 1.08
CA GLY A 67 -0.34 0.26 1.94
C GLY A 67 0.60 0.66 3.09
N GLY A 68 1.71 -0.05 3.31
CA GLY A 68 2.72 0.22 4.34
C GLY A 68 2.23 0.03 5.77
N ALA A 69 1.33 -0.93 6.01
CA ALA A 69 0.77 -1.14 7.34
C ALA A 69 1.82 -1.59 8.37
N MET A 70 2.76 -2.45 7.97
CA MET A 70 3.87 -2.89 8.83
C MET A 70 4.88 -1.76 8.99
N PHE A 71 5.36 -1.16 7.90
CA PHE A 71 6.22 0.03 7.94
C PHE A 71 5.73 1.10 8.94
N PHE A 72 4.48 1.57 8.81
CA PHE A 72 3.99 2.61 9.71
C PHE A 72 3.88 2.13 11.16
N TYR A 73 3.56 0.85 11.39
CA TYR A 73 3.58 0.31 12.76
C TYR A 73 4.98 0.37 13.36
N LEU A 74 6.01 -0.11 12.63
CA LEU A 74 7.39 -0.11 13.11
C LEU A 74 7.91 1.31 13.31
N GLN A 75 7.67 2.21 12.34
CA GLN A 75 8.07 3.61 12.39
C GLN A 75 7.47 4.35 13.60
N ASN A 76 6.19 4.10 13.91
CA ASN A 76 5.49 4.77 15.01
C ASN A 76 5.95 4.31 16.39
N ASN A 77 6.55 3.11 16.47
CA ASN A 77 7.09 2.56 17.71
C ASN A 77 8.62 2.69 17.78
N GLY A 78 9.25 3.36 16.80
CA GLY A 78 10.70 3.55 16.76
C GLY A 78 11.47 2.22 16.70
N LEU A 79 10.93 1.23 15.99
CA LEU A 79 11.43 -0.14 16.01
C LEU A 79 12.55 -0.41 15.00
N PHE A 80 12.94 0.53 14.15
CA PHE A 80 14.08 0.40 13.23
C PHE A 80 14.86 1.71 13.12
N GLU A 81 16.09 1.65 12.62
CA GLU A 81 16.92 2.82 12.31
C GLU A 81 16.86 3.19 10.83
N ASN A 82 17.02 2.19 9.96
CA ASN A 82 16.96 2.34 8.51
C ASN A 82 15.83 1.47 7.93
N ALA A 83 15.20 1.94 6.85
CA ALA A 83 14.27 1.10 6.11
C ALA A 83 14.34 1.31 4.60
N GLN A 84 14.25 0.19 3.89
CA GLN A 84 14.10 0.12 2.45
C GLN A 84 12.76 -0.52 2.12
N LEU A 85 11.94 0.20 1.35
CA LEU A 85 10.61 -0.24 0.96
C LEU A 85 10.52 -0.33 -0.55
N SER A 86 9.91 -1.40 -1.06
CA SER A 86 9.70 -1.58 -2.50
C SER A 86 8.34 -2.15 -2.81
N ASP A 87 7.89 -1.90 -4.04
CA ASP A 87 6.75 -2.57 -4.65
C ASP A 87 6.96 -2.56 -6.16
N VAL A 88 6.48 -3.59 -6.84
CA VAL A 88 6.53 -3.67 -8.30
C VAL A 88 5.59 -2.66 -8.97
N ASN A 89 4.57 -2.17 -8.25
CA ASN A 89 3.64 -1.18 -8.77
C ASN A 89 4.29 0.22 -8.83
N SER A 90 4.66 0.64 -10.03
CA SER A 90 5.31 1.93 -10.27
C SER A 90 4.43 3.13 -9.91
N GLU A 91 3.11 3.10 -10.17
CA GLU A 91 2.20 4.18 -9.76
C GLU A 91 2.14 4.31 -8.23
N LEU A 92 2.20 3.18 -7.52
CA LEU A 92 2.21 3.17 -6.06
C LEU A 92 3.49 3.83 -5.54
N ILE A 93 4.66 3.36 -5.97
CA ILE A 93 5.94 3.91 -5.50
C ILE A 93 6.09 5.38 -5.90
N GLN A 94 5.64 5.76 -7.10
CA GLN A 94 5.58 7.17 -7.48
C GLN A 94 4.71 7.99 -6.54
N THR A 95 3.56 7.45 -6.11
CA THR A 95 2.68 8.11 -5.14
C THR A 95 3.36 8.28 -3.78
N TRP A 96 4.05 7.25 -3.28
CA TRP A 96 4.84 7.35 -2.04
C TRP A 96 5.96 8.39 -2.14
N ARG A 97 6.72 8.41 -3.25
CA ARG A 97 7.76 9.43 -3.51
C ARG A 97 7.17 10.84 -3.55
N THR A 98 6.04 11.02 -4.21
CA THR A 98 5.35 12.32 -4.22
C THR A 98 4.90 12.78 -2.83
N VAL A 99 4.43 11.87 -1.96
CA VAL A 99 4.14 12.20 -0.55
C VAL A 99 5.43 12.57 0.20
N LYS A 100 6.53 11.84 -0.05
CA LYS A 100 7.85 12.11 0.55
C LYS A 100 8.41 13.48 0.13
N GLU A 101 8.27 13.87 -1.12
CA GLU A 101 9.03 14.99 -1.68
C GLU A 101 8.18 16.26 -1.89
N ASN A 102 6.92 16.11 -2.30
CA ASN A 102 6.08 17.22 -2.77
C ASN A 102 4.69 17.25 -2.10
N PRO A 103 4.58 17.19 -0.76
CA PRO A 103 3.29 17.05 -0.07
C PRO A 103 2.37 18.26 -0.27
N HIS A 104 2.91 19.47 -0.37
CA HIS A 104 2.11 20.70 -0.52
C HIS A 104 1.42 20.78 -1.89
N GLU A 105 2.16 20.49 -2.96
CA GLU A 105 1.63 20.45 -4.32
C GLU A 105 0.60 19.32 -4.49
N LEU A 106 0.89 18.15 -3.91
CA LEU A 106 -0.05 17.04 -3.86
C LEU A 106 -1.36 17.47 -3.18
N LEU A 107 -1.29 18.10 -2.01
CA LEU A 107 -2.47 18.58 -1.28
C LEU A 107 -3.28 19.60 -2.07
N LYS A 108 -2.62 20.50 -2.80
CA LYS A 108 -3.30 21.46 -3.70
C LYS A 108 -4.06 20.72 -4.80
N SER A 109 -3.43 19.73 -5.44
CA SER A 109 -4.05 18.90 -6.47
C SER A 109 -5.25 18.10 -5.92
N LEU A 110 -5.09 17.47 -4.75
CA LEU A 110 -6.15 16.70 -4.09
C LEU A 110 -7.37 17.55 -3.73
N ARG A 111 -7.17 18.79 -3.23
CA ARG A 111 -8.27 19.72 -2.97
C ARG A 111 -9.06 20.05 -4.24
N ARG A 112 -8.36 20.23 -5.37
CA ARG A 112 -9.01 20.45 -6.67
C ARG A 112 -9.85 19.25 -7.09
N HIS A 113 -9.32 18.04 -7.01
CA HIS A 113 -10.09 16.82 -7.33
C HIS A 113 -11.29 16.63 -6.40
N LYS A 114 -11.15 16.95 -5.10
CA LYS A 114 -12.27 16.92 -4.16
C LYS A 114 -13.37 17.91 -4.54
N ALA A 115 -13.01 19.15 -4.90
CA ALA A 115 -13.97 20.19 -5.28
C ALA A 115 -14.74 19.86 -6.57
N LEU A 116 -14.12 19.12 -7.48
CA LEU A 116 -14.73 18.67 -8.74
C LEU A 116 -15.46 17.32 -8.60
N HIS A 117 -15.50 16.72 -7.41
CA HIS A 117 -16.01 15.36 -7.24
C HIS A 117 -17.50 15.27 -7.59
N CYS A 118 -17.78 14.53 -8.65
CA CYS A 118 -19.09 13.98 -8.96
C CYS A 118 -18.90 12.61 -9.63
N LYS A 119 -20.00 11.91 -9.91
CA LYS A 119 -19.97 10.59 -10.55
C LYS A 119 -19.28 10.66 -11.91
N GLU A 120 -19.62 11.65 -12.73
CA GLU A 120 -19.08 11.86 -14.06
C GLU A 120 -17.57 12.15 -14.00
N TYR A 121 -17.16 13.03 -13.08
CA TYR A 121 -15.76 13.36 -12.87
C TYR A 121 -14.94 12.16 -12.39
N PHE A 122 -15.50 11.33 -11.49
CA PHE A 122 -14.86 10.08 -11.07
C PHE A 122 -14.57 9.16 -12.26
N TYR A 123 -15.55 8.93 -13.15
CA TYR A 123 -15.35 8.05 -14.30
C TYR A 123 -14.40 8.64 -15.34
N HIS A 124 -14.41 9.95 -15.55
CA HIS A 124 -13.39 10.62 -16.36
C HIS A 124 -11.98 10.40 -15.80
N MET A 125 -11.78 10.64 -14.50
CA MET A 125 -10.49 10.41 -13.83
C MET A 125 -10.04 8.94 -13.89
N ARG A 126 -11.00 8.01 -13.86
CA ARG A 126 -10.74 6.56 -13.89
C ARG A 126 -10.38 6.07 -15.29
N ASP A 127 -11.19 6.41 -16.27
CA ASP A 127 -11.22 5.73 -17.57
C ASP A 127 -10.49 6.50 -18.68
N GLU A 128 -10.42 7.83 -18.57
CA GLU A 128 -9.95 8.72 -19.65
C GLU A 128 -8.71 9.54 -19.27
N TYR A 129 -8.58 9.94 -18.01
CA TYR A 129 -7.48 10.80 -17.57
C TYR A 129 -6.16 10.04 -17.48
N THR A 130 -5.20 10.46 -18.31
CA THR A 130 -3.79 10.03 -18.24
C THR A 130 -2.96 11.10 -17.55
N PRO A 131 -2.40 10.82 -16.35
CA PRO A 131 -1.47 11.72 -15.68
C PRO A 131 -0.28 12.08 -16.58
N ARG A 132 0.19 13.33 -16.49
CA ARG A 132 1.37 13.83 -17.22
C ARG A 132 2.51 14.27 -16.30
N SER A 133 2.35 14.04 -15.00
CA SER A 133 3.32 14.39 -13.97
C SER A 133 3.13 13.49 -12.77
N ASP A 134 4.18 13.39 -11.96
CA ASP A 134 4.21 12.63 -10.71
C ASP A 134 3.11 13.07 -9.74
N ILE A 135 2.94 14.40 -9.58
CA ILE A 135 1.83 14.98 -8.82
C ILE A 135 0.48 14.51 -9.36
N GLY A 136 0.31 14.48 -10.69
CA GLY A 136 -0.93 14.01 -11.32
C GLY A 136 -1.20 12.53 -11.05
N THR A 137 -0.15 11.69 -11.12
CA THR A 137 -0.23 10.25 -10.85
C THR A 137 -0.65 10.00 -9.40
N ALA A 138 0.06 10.62 -8.46
CA ALA A 138 -0.21 10.50 -7.04
C ALA A 138 -1.60 11.03 -6.65
N ALA A 139 -1.96 12.22 -7.15
CA ALA A 139 -3.24 12.85 -6.86
C ALA A 139 -4.41 12.02 -7.42
N ARG A 140 -4.29 11.49 -8.63
CA ARG A 140 -5.27 10.59 -9.23
C ARG A 140 -5.42 9.30 -8.41
N MET A 141 -4.32 8.64 -8.06
CA MET A 141 -4.36 7.38 -7.31
C MET A 141 -5.06 7.57 -5.95
N ILE A 142 -4.67 8.60 -5.19
CA ILE A 142 -5.28 8.90 -3.89
C ILE A 142 -6.75 9.32 -4.06
N TYR A 143 -7.08 10.18 -5.01
CA TYR A 143 -8.48 10.58 -5.28
C TYR A 143 -9.36 9.37 -5.58
N LEU A 144 -8.96 8.51 -6.53
CA LEU A 144 -9.71 7.30 -6.86
C LEU A 144 -9.82 6.37 -5.65
N ASN A 145 -8.74 6.17 -4.90
CA ASN A 145 -8.75 5.35 -3.68
C ASN A 145 -9.72 5.88 -2.61
N LYS A 146 -9.85 7.20 -2.45
CA LYS A 146 -10.71 7.80 -1.42
C LYS A 146 -12.17 7.92 -1.84
N THR A 147 -12.46 7.78 -3.13
CA THR A 147 -13.81 7.99 -3.69
C THR A 147 -14.40 6.75 -4.34
N CYS A 148 -13.64 5.67 -4.56
CA CYS A 148 -14.14 4.41 -5.11
C CYS A 148 -14.84 3.54 -4.05
N PHE A 149 -15.64 2.57 -4.50
CA PHE A 149 -16.34 1.64 -3.63
C PHE A 149 -15.39 0.94 -2.65
N ASN A 150 -15.69 1.05 -1.36
CA ASN A 150 -14.88 0.55 -0.24
C ASN A 150 -13.44 1.06 -0.17
N GLY A 151 -13.06 2.03 -1.00
CA GLY A 151 -11.71 2.60 -1.06
C GLY A 151 -10.60 1.61 -1.38
N LEU A 152 -10.88 0.52 -2.09
CA LEU A 152 -9.87 -0.48 -2.44
C LEU A 152 -9.18 -0.11 -3.75
N TYR A 153 -7.84 -0.06 -3.75
CA TYR A 153 -7.10 0.00 -5.02
C TYR A 153 -7.00 -1.40 -5.63
N ARG A 154 -7.63 -1.59 -6.80
CA ARG A 154 -7.63 -2.86 -7.53
C ARG A 154 -7.54 -2.60 -9.02
N VAL A 155 -6.65 -3.34 -9.69
CA VAL A 155 -6.49 -3.32 -11.14
C VAL A 155 -7.00 -4.60 -11.78
N ASN A 156 -7.30 -4.54 -13.08
CA ASN A 156 -7.59 -5.72 -13.89
C ASN A 156 -6.30 -6.32 -14.50
N SER A 157 -6.45 -7.36 -15.32
CA SER A 157 -5.35 -8.02 -16.05
C SER A 157 -4.56 -7.11 -17.01
N ARG A 158 -5.06 -5.91 -17.30
CA ARG A 158 -4.40 -4.90 -18.12
C ARG A 158 -3.79 -3.77 -17.27
N ASN A 159 -3.60 -4.00 -15.97
CA ASN A 159 -3.13 -3.03 -14.97
C ASN A 159 -3.97 -1.74 -14.88
N LYS A 160 -5.23 -1.77 -15.34
CA LYS A 160 -6.14 -0.62 -15.23
C LYS A 160 -6.99 -0.72 -13.97
N PHE A 161 -7.02 0.36 -13.19
CA PHE A 161 -7.92 0.50 -12.05
C PHE A 161 -9.38 0.32 -12.48
N ASN A 162 -10.14 -0.57 -11.82
CA ASN A 162 -11.48 -0.97 -12.28
C ASN A 162 -12.59 -0.86 -11.23
N VAL A 163 -12.34 -0.19 -10.11
CA VAL A 163 -13.33 -0.09 -9.03
C VAL A 163 -14.37 1.00 -9.36
N PRO A 164 -15.68 0.76 -9.17
CA PRO A 164 -16.69 1.79 -9.39
C PRO A 164 -16.64 2.88 -8.33
N VAL A 165 -17.36 3.98 -8.56
CA VAL A 165 -17.51 5.06 -7.57
C VAL A 165 -18.16 4.53 -6.29
N GLY A 166 -17.69 5.01 -5.15
CA GLY A 166 -18.27 4.73 -3.83
C GLY A 166 -19.46 5.63 -3.53
N ARG A 167 -20.09 5.40 -2.39
CA ARG A 167 -21.17 6.25 -1.86
C ARG A 167 -20.69 6.87 -0.55
N TYR A 168 -19.99 8.00 -0.66
CA TYR A 168 -19.49 8.76 0.49
C TYR A 168 -20.15 10.14 0.50
N ALA A 169 -20.64 10.57 1.65
CA ALA A 169 -21.18 11.92 1.81
C ALA A 169 -20.08 12.98 1.75
N ASP A 170 -18.93 12.73 2.41
CA ASP A 170 -17.74 13.58 2.33
C ASP A 170 -16.47 12.71 2.34
N PRO A 171 -15.90 12.35 1.18
CA PRO A 171 -14.67 11.58 1.12
C PRO A 171 -13.48 12.41 1.60
N VAL A 172 -12.68 11.85 2.51
CA VAL A 172 -11.42 12.46 2.98
C VAL A 172 -10.33 12.25 1.93
N VAL A 173 -10.32 13.11 0.91
CA VAL A 173 -9.36 13.07 -0.21
C VAL A 173 -8.04 13.78 0.14
N ALA A 174 -8.11 14.98 0.70
CA ALA A 174 -6.96 15.84 1.01
C ALA A 174 -6.69 15.89 2.52
N ASP A 175 -6.36 14.74 3.13
CA ASP A 175 -5.99 14.64 4.55
C ASP A 175 -4.63 15.31 4.81
N LYS A 176 -4.63 16.64 5.00
CA LYS A 176 -3.42 17.43 5.24
C LYS A 176 -2.61 16.85 6.39
N THR A 177 -3.27 16.59 7.52
CA THR A 177 -2.63 16.15 8.75
C THR A 177 -1.91 14.82 8.53
N ASN A 178 -2.55 13.82 7.91
CA ASN A 178 -1.89 12.54 7.64
C ASN A 178 -0.81 12.66 6.55
N ILE A 179 -1.04 13.40 5.46
CA ILE A 179 -0.06 13.55 4.38
C ILE A 179 1.23 14.21 4.91
N MET A 180 1.12 15.25 5.73
CA MET A 180 2.29 15.89 6.34
C MET A 180 3.00 14.98 7.36
N ALA A 181 2.25 14.16 8.11
CA ALA A 181 2.84 13.16 9.00
C ALA A 181 3.62 12.09 8.21
N CYS A 182 3.04 11.56 7.12
CA CYS A 182 3.70 10.60 6.25
C CYS A 182 4.93 11.21 5.57
N HIS A 183 4.85 12.45 5.09
CA HIS A 183 5.99 13.18 4.54
C HIS A 183 7.18 13.20 5.50
N ARG A 184 6.94 13.57 6.78
CA ARG A 184 7.99 13.58 7.82
C ARG A 184 8.56 12.19 8.08
N ALA A 185 7.70 11.18 8.18
CA ALA A 185 8.10 9.80 8.40
C ALA A 185 8.95 9.21 7.27
N LEU A 186 8.79 9.71 6.04
CA LEU A 186 9.44 9.18 4.85
C LEU A 186 10.81 9.80 4.54
N GLN A 187 11.23 10.85 5.23
CA GLN A 187 12.44 11.62 4.84
C GLN A 187 13.72 10.76 4.79
N LYS A 188 13.86 9.80 5.69
CA LYS A 188 15.03 8.90 5.77
C LYS A 188 14.80 7.51 5.16
N ILE A 189 13.68 7.33 4.45
CA ILE A 189 13.27 6.01 3.96
C ILE A 189 13.64 5.86 2.49
N GLU A 190 14.25 4.74 2.14
CA GLU A 190 14.54 4.38 0.75
C GLU A 190 13.30 3.78 0.11
N LEU A 191 12.96 4.27 -1.09
CA LEU A 191 11.76 3.89 -1.83
C LEU A 191 12.15 3.40 -3.22
N GLU A 192 12.05 2.10 -3.44
CA GLU A 192 12.42 1.44 -4.68
C GLU A 192 11.19 0.96 -5.45
N ASN A 193 11.31 0.92 -6.79
CA ASN A 193 10.33 0.27 -7.65
C ASN A 193 11.00 -0.91 -8.33
N GLN A 194 11.16 -2.00 -7.58
CA GLN A 194 11.91 -3.17 -8.00
C GLN A 194 11.17 -4.45 -7.60
N ARG A 195 11.47 -5.56 -8.26
CA ARG A 195 10.95 -6.88 -7.85
C ARG A 195 11.65 -7.34 -6.57
N PHE A 196 10.95 -8.13 -5.76
CA PHE A 196 11.51 -8.71 -4.54
C PHE A 196 12.81 -9.48 -4.79
N SER A 197 12.95 -10.17 -5.92
CA SER A 197 14.14 -10.95 -6.28
C SER A 197 15.33 -10.11 -6.72
N GLU A 198 15.15 -8.81 -6.93
CA GLU A 198 16.22 -7.87 -7.30
C GLU A 198 16.74 -7.09 -6.09
N MET A 199 16.05 -7.17 -4.94
CA MET A 199 16.41 -6.41 -3.75
C MET A 199 17.59 -7.04 -3.00
N PRO A 200 18.57 -6.23 -2.57
CA PRO A 200 19.66 -6.72 -1.74
C PRO A 200 19.16 -6.96 -0.31
N SER A 201 19.43 -8.14 0.23
CA SER A 201 19.16 -8.47 1.65
C SER A 201 20.36 -8.34 2.56
N VAL A 202 21.56 -8.20 2.01
CA VAL A 202 22.83 -8.35 2.74
C VAL A 202 22.94 -7.37 3.93
N GLU A 203 22.22 -6.25 3.88
CA GLU A 203 22.23 -5.23 4.92
C GLU A 203 20.99 -5.28 5.85
N ALA A 204 19.96 -6.04 5.48
CA ALA A 204 18.70 -6.11 6.23
C ALA A 204 18.75 -7.19 7.33
N ASP A 205 18.50 -6.80 8.58
CA ASP A 205 18.41 -7.71 9.72
C ASP A 205 16.98 -8.22 9.95
N PHE A 206 15.98 -7.53 9.41
CA PHE A 206 14.58 -7.96 9.38
C PHE A 206 13.89 -7.65 8.05
N ILE A 207 13.24 -8.67 7.50
CA ILE A 207 12.51 -8.60 6.22
C ILE A 207 11.07 -9.03 6.45
N TYR A 208 10.12 -8.15 6.14
CA TYR A 208 8.69 -8.47 6.19
C TYR A 208 8.11 -8.62 4.78
N ILE A 209 7.61 -9.81 4.47
CA ILE A 209 7.12 -10.17 3.15
C ILE A 209 5.61 -10.39 3.20
N ASP A 210 4.87 -9.63 2.40
CA ASP A 210 3.42 -9.75 2.26
C ASP A 210 3.01 -9.82 0.77
N PRO A 211 3.30 -10.94 0.09
CA PRO A 211 3.07 -11.07 -1.33
C PRO A 211 1.57 -11.17 -1.63
N PRO A 212 1.15 -11.04 -2.90
CA PRO A 212 -0.18 -11.50 -3.28
C PRO A 212 -0.35 -12.98 -2.93
N TYR A 213 -1.43 -13.29 -2.19
CA TYR A 213 -1.64 -14.63 -1.64
C TYR A 213 -1.90 -15.68 -2.72
N ASP A 214 -1.52 -16.92 -2.41
CA ASP A 214 -1.91 -18.09 -3.19
C ASP A 214 -3.44 -18.19 -3.20
N ALA A 215 -4.02 -17.91 -4.36
CA ALA A 215 -5.47 -17.98 -4.57
C ALA A 215 -5.83 -19.42 -4.93
N THR A 216 -6.30 -20.18 -3.94
CA THR A 216 -7.07 -21.39 -4.23
C THR A 216 -8.26 -21.00 -5.12
N PHE A 217 -8.23 -21.44 -6.38
CA PHE A 217 -9.26 -21.29 -7.41
C PHE A 217 -9.52 -19.86 -7.93
N THR A 218 -8.78 -19.45 -8.96
CA THR A 218 -9.36 -19.05 -10.27
C THR A 218 -8.26 -18.99 -11.32
N ASN A 219 -8.34 -19.89 -12.30
CA ASN A 219 -7.58 -19.82 -13.56
C ASN A 219 -7.81 -18.46 -14.26
N TYR A 220 -6.83 -18.04 -15.05
CA TYR A 220 -6.84 -16.89 -15.98
C TYR A 220 -6.45 -15.51 -15.42
N LEU A 221 -5.20 -15.38 -14.99
CA LEU A 221 -4.47 -14.10 -15.09
C LEU A 221 -3.09 -14.35 -15.66
N ALA A 222 -2.90 -14.12 -16.96
CA ALA A 222 -1.58 -13.97 -17.54
C ALA A 222 -0.88 -12.79 -16.82
N GLY A 223 0.19 -13.08 -16.06
CA GLY A 223 0.96 -12.08 -15.29
C GLY A 223 0.71 -12.02 -13.77
N GLY A 224 -0.02 -12.97 -13.17
CA GLY A 224 -0.25 -13.03 -11.72
C GLY A 224 0.91 -13.61 -10.89
N PHE A 225 0.90 -13.35 -9.58
CA PHE A 225 1.80 -13.98 -8.60
C PHE A 225 1.32 -15.41 -8.34
N HIS A 226 1.76 -16.33 -9.20
CA HIS A 226 1.29 -17.72 -9.23
C HIS A 226 2.22 -18.64 -8.45
N LYS A 227 1.97 -19.95 -8.51
CA LYS A 227 2.80 -20.99 -7.90
C LYS A 227 4.31 -20.77 -8.13
N ASN A 228 4.74 -20.51 -9.37
CA ASN A 228 6.17 -20.31 -9.67
C ASN A 228 6.74 -19.07 -8.95
N SER A 229 5.94 -18.01 -8.81
CA SER A 229 6.35 -16.82 -8.04
C SER A 229 6.42 -17.09 -6.54
N GLN A 230 5.53 -17.94 -6.01
CA GLN A 230 5.61 -18.41 -4.62
C GLN A 230 6.85 -19.30 -4.39
N GLU A 231 7.20 -20.16 -5.36
CA GLU A 231 8.42 -20.98 -5.34
C GLU A 231 9.68 -20.10 -5.38
N GLU A 232 9.74 -19.13 -6.31
CA GLU A 232 10.80 -18.12 -6.41
C GLU A 232 10.94 -17.33 -5.10
N LEU A 233 9.82 -16.86 -4.53
CA LEU A 233 9.82 -16.14 -3.26
C LEU A 233 10.37 -16.99 -2.11
N ARG A 234 10.03 -18.28 -2.06
CA ARG A 234 10.58 -19.20 -1.07
C ARG A 234 12.08 -19.40 -1.25
N ASP A 235 12.58 -19.43 -2.48
CA ASP A 235 14.01 -19.55 -2.77
C ASP A 235 14.78 -18.29 -2.36
N VAL A 236 14.27 -17.11 -2.71
CA VAL A 236 14.83 -15.82 -2.26
C VAL A 236 14.78 -15.69 -0.73
N ALA A 237 13.67 -16.06 -0.09
CA ALA A 237 13.56 -16.03 1.38
C ALA A 237 14.56 -16.99 2.05
N ASN A 238 14.88 -18.13 1.41
CA ASN A 238 15.92 -19.03 1.90
C ASN A 238 17.32 -18.42 1.79
N GLU A 239 17.61 -17.69 0.72
CA GLU A 239 18.87 -16.97 0.51
C GLU A 239 19.04 -15.87 1.56
N TRP A 240 18.01 -15.05 1.77
CA TRP A 240 18.00 -14.00 2.78
C TRP A 240 18.21 -14.55 4.19
N ALA A 241 17.50 -15.64 4.53
CA ALA A 241 17.70 -16.35 5.79
C ALA A 241 19.13 -16.89 5.94
N ALA A 242 19.74 -17.40 4.87
CA ALA A 242 21.11 -17.92 4.88
C ALA A 242 22.17 -16.82 5.05
N GLN A 243 21.84 -15.59 4.67
CA GLN A 243 22.67 -14.40 4.89
C GLN A 243 22.52 -13.81 6.31
N GLY A 244 21.63 -14.37 7.13
CA GLY A 244 21.44 -13.98 8.52
C GLY A 244 20.21 -13.09 8.77
N SER A 245 19.43 -12.76 7.74
CA SER A 245 18.22 -11.95 7.91
C SER A 245 17.13 -12.72 8.63
N ARG A 246 16.41 -12.03 9.52
CA ARG A 246 15.16 -12.53 10.10
C ARG A 246 14.02 -12.26 9.12
N VAL A 247 13.44 -13.30 8.55
CA VAL A 247 12.40 -13.22 7.53
C VAL A 247 11.06 -13.59 8.14
N MET A 248 10.06 -12.75 7.91
CA MET A 248 8.66 -12.99 8.28
C MET A 248 7.77 -12.85 7.06
N ILE A 249 6.94 -13.87 6.80
CA ILE A 249 6.09 -13.96 5.61
C ILE A 249 4.64 -14.12 6.03
N SER A 250 3.75 -13.26 5.55
CA SER A 250 2.30 -13.48 5.65
C SER A 250 1.78 -14.15 4.38
N ASN A 251 0.94 -15.17 4.49
CA ASN A 251 0.34 -15.81 3.32
C ASN A 251 -1.00 -16.49 3.64
N SER A 252 -1.69 -16.99 2.61
CA SER A 252 -2.88 -17.82 2.80
C SER A 252 -2.53 -19.20 3.37
N ASP A 253 -3.45 -19.77 4.16
CA ASP A 253 -3.35 -21.15 4.61
C ASP A 253 -3.76 -22.12 3.49
N THR A 254 -2.76 -22.57 2.71
CA THR A 254 -2.95 -23.56 1.64
C THR A 254 -1.94 -24.70 1.76
N ALA A 255 -2.27 -25.85 1.18
CA ALA A 255 -1.36 -27.00 1.13
C ALA A 255 -0.06 -26.67 0.38
N LEU A 256 -0.11 -25.80 -0.63
CA LEU A 256 1.08 -25.34 -1.35
C LEU A 256 1.99 -24.56 -0.41
N ILE A 257 1.48 -23.53 0.27
CA ILE A 257 2.28 -22.70 1.17
C ILE A 257 2.87 -23.52 2.31
N ARG A 258 2.07 -24.38 2.96
CA ARG A 258 2.58 -25.27 4.03
C ARG A 258 3.70 -26.19 3.53
N LYS A 259 3.61 -26.69 2.30
CA LYS A 259 4.65 -27.52 1.68
C LYS A 259 5.92 -26.72 1.37
N LEU A 260 5.78 -25.49 0.87
CA LEU A 260 6.94 -24.65 0.53
C LEU A 260 7.81 -24.34 1.75
N TYR A 261 7.18 -24.18 2.91
CA TYR A 261 7.84 -23.78 4.15
C TYR A 261 7.85 -24.89 5.22
N SER A 262 7.79 -26.17 4.83
CA SER A 262 7.80 -27.30 5.78
C SER A 262 9.18 -27.66 6.34
N GLY A 263 10.24 -26.99 5.89
CA GLY A 263 11.60 -27.26 6.32
C GLY A 263 11.83 -26.85 7.79
N PRO A 264 12.77 -27.47 8.50
CA PRO A 264 12.98 -27.27 9.95
C PRO A 264 13.40 -25.85 10.33
N LYS A 265 13.84 -25.04 9.36
CA LYS A 265 14.20 -23.64 9.57
C LYS A 265 13.00 -22.71 9.75
N TRP A 266 11.81 -23.14 9.34
CA TRP A 266 10.61 -22.28 9.26
C TRP A 266 9.62 -22.66 10.36
N HIS A 267 9.21 -21.68 11.15
CA HIS A 267 8.12 -21.77 12.11
C HIS A 267 6.85 -21.21 11.46
N ILE A 268 5.78 -22.00 11.46
CA ILE A 268 4.49 -21.63 10.90
C ILE A 268 3.51 -21.36 12.03
N ASN A 269 3.05 -20.12 12.13
CA ASN A 269 2.01 -19.68 13.05
C ASN A 269 0.72 -19.38 12.30
N GLU A 270 -0.43 -19.61 12.93
CA GLU A 270 -1.74 -19.26 12.39
C GLU A 270 -2.25 -17.97 13.03
N VAL A 271 -2.74 -17.03 12.21
CA VAL A 271 -3.41 -15.82 12.66
C VAL A 271 -4.81 -15.73 12.06
N LYS A 272 -5.73 -15.10 12.79
CA LYS A 272 -7.13 -14.99 12.36
C LYS A 272 -7.38 -13.63 11.74
N ALA A 273 -7.66 -13.61 10.44
CA ALA A 273 -8.09 -12.41 9.72
C ALA A 273 -9.63 -12.30 9.72
N ALA A 274 -10.14 -11.22 10.27
CA ALA A 274 -11.56 -10.91 10.19
C ALA A 274 -11.90 -10.39 8.78
N ARG A 275 -12.54 -11.21 7.92
CA ARG A 275 -13.09 -10.71 6.66
C ARG A 275 -14.46 -10.07 6.90
N MET A 276 -14.52 -8.74 6.89
CA MET A 276 -15.79 -7.98 6.85
C MET A 276 -16.39 -7.88 5.42
N ILE A 277 -16.11 -8.83 4.53
CA ILE A 277 -16.48 -8.72 3.10
C ILE A 277 -17.85 -9.36 2.81
N ASN A 278 -18.43 -10.12 3.74
CA ASN A 278 -19.74 -10.73 3.55
C ASN A 278 -20.86 -9.80 4.04
N SER A 279 -21.85 -9.55 3.17
CA SER A 279 -23.04 -8.74 3.47
C SER A 279 -23.96 -9.42 4.49
N ASP A 280 -23.84 -10.73 4.67
CA ASP A 280 -24.51 -11.51 5.71
C ASP A 280 -23.68 -11.59 7.01
N PRO A 281 -24.17 -11.06 8.15
CA PRO A 281 -23.53 -11.19 9.46
C PRO A 281 -23.25 -12.63 9.89
N LYS A 282 -24.06 -13.61 9.46
CA LYS A 282 -23.93 -15.04 9.81
C LYS A 282 -22.87 -15.77 8.99
N GLY A 283 -22.45 -15.20 7.85
CA GLY A 283 -21.43 -15.76 6.96
C GLY A 283 -20.01 -15.23 7.18
N ARG A 284 -19.78 -14.41 8.22
CA ARG A 284 -18.47 -13.85 8.55
C ARG A 284 -17.59 -14.88 9.28
N LYS A 285 -17.08 -15.87 8.55
CA LYS A 285 -16.04 -16.78 9.09
C LYS A 285 -14.68 -16.08 9.05
N ALA A 286 -13.95 -16.12 10.16
CA ALA A 286 -12.55 -15.73 10.19
C ALA A 286 -11.78 -16.60 9.19
N VAL A 287 -10.96 -15.97 8.36
CA VAL A 287 -10.04 -16.68 7.48
C VAL A 287 -8.74 -16.86 8.24
N VAL A 288 -8.20 -18.07 8.25
CA VAL A 288 -6.88 -18.34 8.81
C VAL A 288 -5.84 -17.90 7.77
N GLU A 289 -4.86 -17.14 8.22
CA GLU A 289 -3.67 -16.77 7.46
C GLU A 289 -2.45 -17.35 8.18
N LEU A 290 -1.41 -17.67 7.41
CA LEU A 290 -0.15 -18.17 7.94
C LEU A 290 0.82 -17.01 8.12
N VAL A 291 1.56 -17.06 9.22
CA VAL A 291 2.75 -16.26 9.47
C VAL A 291 3.92 -17.22 9.57
N ILE A 292 4.85 -17.13 8.63
CA ILE A 292 5.99 -18.03 8.50
C ILE A 292 7.26 -17.24 8.84
N ARG A 293 8.13 -17.79 9.68
CA ARG A 293 9.31 -17.06 10.18
C ARG A 293 10.50 -17.99 10.41
N ASN A 294 11.73 -17.50 10.25
CA ASN A 294 12.96 -18.29 10.44
C ASN A 294 13.65 -18.03 11.80
N TYR A 295 12.89 -17.52 12.78
CA TYR A 295 13.35 -17.17 14.11
C TYR A 295 12.26 -17.45 15.15
N ASP A 296 12.67 -17.50 16.42
CA ASP A 296 11.82 -17.74 17.59
C ASP A 296 11.11 -16.49 18.11
#